data_AF-A0A4Q5WSY6-F1
#
_entry.id   AF-A0A4Q5WSY6-F1
#
_cell.length_a   1.000
_cell.length_b   1.000
_cell.length_c   1.000
_cell.angle_alpha   90.00
_cell.angle_beta   90.00
_cell.angle_gamma   90.00
#
_symmetry.space_group_name_H-M   'P 1'
#
loop_
_entity.id
_entity.type
_entity.pdbx_description
1 polymer ?
#
loop_
_entity_poly.entity_id
_entity_poly.type
_entity_poly.pdbx_seq_one_letter_code
_entity_poly.pdbx_strand_id
1 'polypeptide(L)'
;TNPEYADTLRRVAKEGPSAFYSGPIAQNIVNAVQSGEIKGDLSLKDLADYKVLVKPAVCGPFQEYKICSAPPASSGGVAMNQIMSIYDTIVAQNDDTTDDTLLRDFVLAQQLGYADRDHYVADPDAVNVPVADLLNPAYIKARAESGFKPGDAPEPGDPGAVLHNKPIRDQWGRDTNAAQPGTTHLSFVDFDGNAVSLTATVEGAFGSSRWTNGFVLNNQLTDFTRPAMLNGKPVANAPGPGKRPRSSMSPTIVLDKAGDVFMVTGSPGGNSIVGYVSKTLVAVLDWGKTAQEASSLPNIVARGQTVRVETSDSTAGPNPIGKAWSATLGGLGFKVQEVSGEVSGLNLIVARQDKLEGGADPRREGVAIEITR
;
A
#
# COMPACT_ATOMS: atom_id res chain seq x y z
N THR A 1 17.85 -27.63 1.88
CA THR A 1 17.35 -27.56 0.48
C THR A 1 15.86 -27.82 0.47
N ASN A 2 15.12 -27.45 -0.58
CA ASN A 2 13.68 -27.68 -0.70
C ASN A 2 13.34 -28.39 -2.03
N PRO A 3 13.48 -29.74 -2.09
CA PRO A 3 13.29 -30.49 -3.34
C PRO A 3 11.85 -30.48 -3.86
N GLU A 4 10.85 -30.48 -2.97
CA GLU A 4 9.44 -30.45 -3.35
C GLU A 4 9.06 -29.14 -4.06
N TYR A 5 9.59 -28.02 -3.56
CA TYR A 5 9.36 -26.73 -4.21
C TYR A 5 10.08 -26.65 -5.57
N ALA A 6 11.28 -27.21 -5.68
CA ALA A 6 11.98 -27.29 -6.96
C ALA A 6 11.21 -28.12 -8.00
N ASP A 7 10.58 -29.23 -7.60
CA ASP A 7 9.70 -29.99 -8.48
C ASP A 7 8.47 -29.18 -8.90
N THR A 8 7.83 -28.50 -7.95
CA THR A 8 6.69 -27.60 -8.21
C THR A 8 7.05 -26.54 -9.27
N LEU A 9 8.18 -25.84 -9.10
CA LEU A 9 8.61 -24.82 -10.05
C LEU A 9 8.95 -25.39 -11.43
N ARG A 10 9.57 -26.58 -11.51
CA ARG A 10 9.85 -27.25 -12.79
C ARG A 10 8.56 -27.63 -13.53
N ARG A 11 7.55 -28.10 -12.79
CA ARG A 11 6.25 -28.42 -13.37
C ARG A 11 5.56 -27.17 -13.90
N VAL A 12 5.51 -26.09 -13.12
CA VAL A 12 4.94 -24.81 -13.58
C VAL A 12 5.68 -24.28 -14.81
N ALA A 13 7.01 -24.38 -14.85
CA ALA A 13 7.80 -23.95 -16.01
C ALA A 13 7.52 -24.78 -17.28
N LYS A 14 7.25 -26.08 -17.15
CA LYS A 14 7.01 -27.00 -18.28
C LYS A 14 5.56 -27.03 -18.75
N GLU A 15 4.62 -27.05 -17.81
CA GLU A 15 3.19 -27.28 -18.03
C GLU A 15 2.39 -25.96 -18.01
N GLY A 16 2.99 -24.88 -17.53
CA GLY A 16 2.33 -23.58 -17.34
C GLY A 16 1.49 -23.51 -16.06
N PRO A 17 0.63 -22.48 -15.93
CA PRO A 17 -0.19 -22.26 -14.73
C PRO A 17 -1.13 -23.41 -14.38
N SER A 18 -1.56 -24.21 -15.36
CA SER A 18 -2.47 -25.35 -15.16
C SER A 18 -1.89 -26.39 -14.18
N ALA A 19 -0.55 -26.52 -14.11
CA ALA A 19 0.13 -27.40 -13.16
C ALA A 19 -0.23 -27.08 -11.70
N PHE A 20 -0.49 -25.80 -11.40
CA PHE A 20 -0.79 -25.30 -10.07
C PHE A 20 -2.30 -25.31 -9.78
N TYR A 21 -3.12 -24.85 -10.74
CA TYR A 21 -4.58 -24.70 -10.56
C TYR A 21 -5.38 -25.98 -10.81
N SER A 22 -4.73 -27.06 -11.26
CA SER A 22 -5.38 -28.35 -11.49
C SER A 22 -4.47 -29.54 -11.12
N GLY A 23 -5.04 -30.73 -11.10
CA GLY A 23 -4.27 -31.96 -10.87
C GLY A 23 -3.71 -32.09 -9.44
N PRO A 24 -2.57 -32.79 -9.27
CA PRO A 24 -2.07 -33.18 -7.94
C PRO A 24 -1.71 -31.99 -7.02
N ILE A 25 -1.16 -30.90 -7.55
CA ILE A 25 -0.81 -29.72 -6.72
C ILE A 25 -2.10 -29.08 -6.18
N ALA A 26 -3.11 -28.88 -7.04
CA ALA A 26 -4.40 -28.34 -6.61
C ALA A 26 -5.07 -29.22 -5.55
N GLN A 27 -5.06 -30.55 -5.73
CA GLN A 27 -5.60 -31.48 -4.75
C GLN A 27 -4.86 -31.41 -3.41
N ASN A 28 -3.54 -31.30 -3.43
CA ASN A 28 -2.74 -31.19 -2.21
C ASN A 28 -2.99 -29.86 -1.48
N ILE A 29 -3.19 -28.76 -2.21
CA ILE A 29 -3.60 -27.47 -1.62
C ILE A 29 -4.94 -27.62 -0.89
N VAL A 30 -5.95 -28.21 -1.53
CA VAL A 30 -7.27 -28.46 -0.94
C VAL A 30 -7.16 -29.34 0.31
N ASN A 31 -6.42 -30.44 0.22
CA ASN A 31 -6.17 -31.33 1.36
C ASN A 31 -5.49 -30.59 2.52
N ALA A 32 -4.50 -29.76 2.22
CA ALA A 32 -3.80 -28.96 3.21
C ALA A 32 -4.73 -27.96 3.89
N VAL A 33 -5.64 -27.29 3.17
CA VAL A 33 -6.62 -26.35 3.76
C VAL A 33 -7.70 -27.05 4.60
N GLN A 34 -8.16 -28.22 4.16
CA GLN A 34 -9.22 -28.98 4.82
C GLN A 34 -8.74 -29.87 6.00
N SER A 35 -7.44 -29.88 6.26
CA SER A 35 -6.84 -30.67 7.35
C SER A 35 -6.80 -29.92 8.70
N GLY A 36 -6.52 -30.65 9.78
CA GLY A 36 -6.39 -30.09 11.13
C GLY A 36 -7.74 -29.79 11.81
N GLU A 37 -7.68 -29.10 12.94
CA GLU A 37 -8.86 -28.81 13.78
C GLU A 37 -9.73 -27.69 13.18
N ILE A 38 -9.10 -26.66 12.59
CA ILE A 38 -9.80 -25.55 11.93
C ILE A 38 -9.75 -25.77 10.41
N LYS A 39 -10.79 -26.39 9.86
CA LYS A 39 -10.89 -26.69 8.43
C LYS A 39 -11.35 -25.46 7.64
N GLY A 40 -10.73 -25.20 6.50
CA GLY A 40 -11.24 -24.24 5.51
C GLY A 40 -12.06 -24.92 4.42
N ASP A 41 -12.84 -24.13 3.68
CA ASP A 41 -13.80 -24.62 2.68
C ASP A 41 -13.29 -24.56 1.22
N LEU A 42 -11.98 -24.32 1.01
CA LEU A 42 -11.40 -24.25 -0.33
C LEU A 42 -11.63 -25.57 -1.08
N SER A 43 -12.14 -25.48 -2.29
CA SER A 43 -12.43 -26.61 -3.17
C SER A 43 -11.56 -26.60 -4.44
N LEU A 44 -11.49 -27.73 -5.14
CA LEU A 44 -10.87 -27.79 -6.46
C LEU A 44 -11.55 -26.86 -7.46
N LYS A 45 -12.87 -26.65 -7.31
CA LYS A 45 -13.63 -25.73 -8.16
C LYS A 45 -13.14 -24.29 -7.98
N ASP A 46 -12.90 -23.86 -6.74
CA ASP A 46 -12.37 -22.52 -6.47
C ASP A 46 -11.01 -22.28 -7.14
N LEU A 47 -10.13 -23.29 -7.13
CA LEU A 47 -8.83 -23.21 -7.82
C LEU A 47 -8.98 -23.22 -9.33
N ALA A 48 -9.86 -24.07 -9.88
CA ALA A 48 -10.07 -24.18 -11.33
C ALA A 48 -10.77 -22.95 -11.93
N ASP A 49 -11.65 -22.30 -11.18
CA ASP A 49 -12.38 -21.11 -11.62
C ASP A 49 -11.54 -19.82 -11.49
N TYR A 50 -10.43 -19.84 -10.75
CA TYR A 50 -9.60 -18.66 -10.53
C TYR A 50 -8.97 -18.15 -11.82
N LYS A 51 -9.03 -16.83 -12.03
CA LYS A 51 -8.36 -16.12 -13.13
C LYS A 51 -7.69 -14.87 -12.61
N VAL A 52 -6.45 -14.64 -13.06
CA VAL A 52 -5.75 -13.36 -12.87
C VAL A 52 -6.46 -12.30 -13.70
N LEU A 53 -6.68 -11.12 -13.12
CA LEU A 53 -7.27 -10.00 -13.83
C LEU A 53 -6.19 -9.01 -14.25
N VAL A 54 -6.29 -8.52 -15.49
CA VAL A 54 -5.52 -7.39 -15.99
C VAL A 54 -6.43 -6.17 -15.92
N LYS A 55 -6.07 -5.19 -15.08
CA LYS A 55 -6.85 -3.97 -14.87
C LYS A 55 -5.98 -2.74 -15.15
N PRO A 56 -6.53 -1.65 -15.70
CA PRO A 56 -5.84 -0.36 -15.76
C PRO A 56 -5.41 0.09 -14.36
N ALA A 57 -4.24 0.73 -14.28
CA ALA A 57 -3.78 1.36 -13.05
C ALA A 57 -4.69 2.54 -12.66
N VAL A 58 -4.77 2.82 -11.36
CA VAL A 58 -5.30 4.10 -10.87
C VAL A 58 -4.17 5.11 -10.93
N CYS A 59 -4.36 6.17 -11.69
CA CYS A 59 -3.37 7.23 -11.85
C CYS A 59 -3.92 8.58 -11.38
N GLY A 60 -3.09 9.35 -10.68
CA GLY A 60 -3.37 10.73 -10.29
C GLY A 60 -2.23 11.66 -10.66
N PRO A 61 -2.51 12.97 -10.85
CA PRO A 61 -1.46 13.96 -11.04
C PRO A 61 -0.77 14.27 -9.71
N PHE A 62 0.50 14.64 -9.78
CA PHE A 62 1.23 15.29 -8.69
C PHE A 62 2.26 16.24 -9.30
N GLN A 63 2.01 17.55 -9.22
CA GLN A 63 2.81 18.57 -9.92
C GLN A 63 2.95 18.23 -11.43
N GLU A 64 4.16 18.10 -11.97
CA GLU A 64 4.41 17.72 -13.37
C GLU A 64 4.40 16.20 -13.62
N TYR A 65 4.20 15.38 -12.58
CA TYR A 65 4.26 13.93 -12.63
C TYR A 65 2.88 13.27 -12.66
N LYS A 66 2.85 12.02 -13.14
CA LYS A 66 1.69 11.14 -13.07
C LYS A 66 2.03 9.89 -12.28
N ILE A 67 1.37 9.69 -11.14
CA ILE A 67 1.60 8.57 -10.24
C ILE A 67 0.57 7.49 -10.53
N CYS A 68 1.00 6.29 -10.93
CA CYS A 68 0.15 5.16 -11.29
C CYS A 68 0.40 3.96 -10.37
N SER A 69 -0.66 3.38 -9.83
CA SER A 69 -0.56 2.21 -8.94
C SER A 69 -1.78 1.28 -9.06
N ALA A 70 -1.76 0.16 -8.33
CA ALA A 70 -2.77 -0.89 -8.40
C ALA A 70 -4.19 -0.38 -8.09
N PRO A 71 -5.20 -0.76 -8.89
CA PRO A 71 -6.60 -0.43 -8.61
C PRO A 71 -7.17 -1.28 -7.46
N PRO A 72 -8.38 -0.93 -6.96
CA PRO A 72 -9.17 -1.81 -6.12
C PRO A 72 -9.30 -3.24 -6.72
N ALA A 73 -9.17 -4.32 -5.95
CA ALA A 73 -9.25 -4.40 -4.48
C ALA A 73 -7.98 -3.99 -3.70
N SER A 74 -6.89 -3.57 -4.35
CA SER A 74 -5.85 -2.87 -3.60
C SER A 74 -6.29 -1.43 -3.28
N SER A 75 -5.97 -0.99 -2.07
CA SER A 75 -6.20 0.39 -1.65
C SER A 75 -5.07 1.35 -1.99
N GLY A 76 -3.92 0.82 -2.44
CA GLY A 76 -2.71 1.60 -2.71
C GLY A 76 -2.93 2.75 -3.68
N GLY A 77 -3.39 2.45 -4.90
CA GLY A 77 -3.53 3.49 -5.93
C GLY A 77 -4.56 4.56 -5.63
N VAL A 78 -5.62 4.25 -4.88
CA VAL A 78 -6.61 5.26 -4.48
C VAL A 78 -6.05 6.12 -3.34
N ALA A 79 -5.62 5.48 -2.25
CA ALA A 79 -5.22 6.20 -1.04
C ALA A 79 -3.97 7.04 -1.27
N MET A 80 -2.95 6.53 -1.97
CA MET A 80 -1.72 7.29 -2.20
C MET A 80 -1.97 8.49 -3.10
N ASN A 81 -2.66 8.33 -4.24
CA ASN A 81 -2.96 9.47 -5.10
C ASN A 81 -3.79 10.54 -4.38
N GLN A 82 -4.70 10.12 -3.51
CA GLN A 82 -5.45 11.03 -2.66
C GLN A 82 -4.54 11.76 -1.66
N ILE A 83 -3.65 11.05 -0.96
CA ILE A 83 -2.67 11.64 -0.03
C ILE A 83 -1.79 12.65 -0.77
N MET A 84 -1.22 12.29 -1.91
CA MET A 84 -0.37 13.16 -2.71
C MET A 84 -1.12 14.41 -3.17
N SER A 85 -2.37 14.28 -3.61
CA SER A 85 -3.17 15.42 -4.09
C SER A 85 -3.61 16.35 -2.95
N ILE A 86 -3.98 15.79 -1.79
CA ILE A 86 -4.32 16.58 -0.59
C ILE A 86 -3.06 17.30 -0.09
N TYR A 87 -1.92 16.62 -0.03
CA TYR A 87 -0.64 17.21 0.35
C TYR A 87 -0.28 18.39 -0.55
N ASP A 88 -0.29 18.21 -1.88
CA ASP A 88 -0.01 19.26 -2.85
C ASP A 88 -0.94 20.47 -2.67
N THR A 89 -2.23 20.21 -2.42
CA THR A 89 -3.22 21.27 -2.19
C THR A 89 -2.96 22.04 -0.89
N ILE A 90 -2.62 21.36 0.20
CA ILE A 90 -2.32 22.01 1.49
C ILE A 90 -1.04 22.84 1.37
N VAL A 91 0.02 22.28 0.76
CA VAL A 91 1.30 22.98 0.55
C VAL A 91 1.10 24.23 -0.30
N ALA A 92 0.35 24.14 -1.40
CA ALA A 92 0.07 25.29 -2.27
C ALA A 92 -0.76 26.42 -1.61
N GLN A 93 -1.40 26.13 -0.46
CA GLN A 93 -2.15 27.12 0.32
C GLN A 93 -1.32 27.77 1.44
N ASN A 94 -0.14 27.23 1.73
CA ASN A 94 0.75 27.73 2.77
C ASN A 94 1.84 28.62 2.17
N ASP A 95 1.93 29.86 2.64
CA ASP A 95 2.99 30.79 2.24
C ASP A 95 4.36 30.46 2.87
N ASP A 96 4.39 29.57 3.86
CA ASP A 96 5.58 29.13 4.58
C ASP A 96 5.87 27.65 4.27
N THR A 97 6.95 27.40 3.52
CA THR A 97 7.39 26.07 3.09
C THR A 97 8.72 25.71 3.75
N THR A 98 8.69 25.48 5.06
CA THR A 98 9.79 24.89 5.83
C THR A 98 9.67 23.37 5.92
N ASP A 99 10.77 22.68 6.23
CA ASP A 99 10.77 21.23 6.48
C ASP A 99 9.71 20.80 7.50
N ASP A 100 9.51 21.60 8.57
CA ASP A 100 8.52 21.32 9.61
C ASP A 100 7.07 21.45 9.08
N THR A 101 6.79 22.46 8.26
CA THR A 101 5.47 22.63 7.63
C THR A 101 5.19 21.56 6.59
N LEU A 102 6.18 21.16 5.79
CA LEU A 102 6.02 20.08 4.81
C LEU A 102 5.77 18.74 5.52
N LEU A 103 6.48 18.48 6.63
CA LEU A 103 6.25 17.31 7.47
C LEU A 103 4.84 17.30 8.07
N ARG A 104 4.37 18.43 8.61
CA ARG A 104 2.99 18.62 9.10
C ARG A 104 1.96 18.30 8.01
N ASP A 105 2.12 18.90 6.84
CA ASP A 105 1.15 18.81 5.75
C ASP A 105 1.06 17.38 5.21
N PHE A 106 2.19 16.69 5.12
CA PHE A 106 2.24 15.28 4.77
C PHE A 106 1.48 14.40 5.79
N VAL A 107 1.63 14.66 7.09
CA VAL A 107 0.91 13.93 8.14
C VAL A 107 -0.60 14.19 8.09
N LEU A 108 -1.03 15.44 7.90
CA LEU A 108 -2.45 15.78 7.75
C LEU A 108 -3.06 15.07 6.53
N ALA A 109 -2.37 15.11 5.39
CA ALA A 109 -2.80 14.46 4.17
C ALA A 109 -2.91 12.93 4.33
N GLN A 110 -1.93 12.29 4.99
CA GLN A 110 -2.01 10.86 5.32
C GLN A 110 -3.23 10.53 6.17
N GLN A 111 -3.52 11.31 7.23
CA GLN A 111 -4.65 11.04 8.12
C GLN A 111 -6.00 11.11 7.37
N LEU A 112 -6.18 12.11 6.51
CA LEU A 112 -7.39 12.27 5.71
C LEU A 112 -7.52 11.17 4.65
N GLY A 113 -6.43 10.82 3.95
CA GLY A 113 -6.43 9.77 2.94
C GLY A 113 -6.69 8.37 3.52
N TYR A 114 -6.11 8.06 4.67
CA TYR A 114 -6.40 6.80 5.38
C TYR A 114 -7.85 6.74 5.88
N ALA A 115 -8.44 7.86 6.30
CA ALA A 115 -9.84 7.88 6.74
C ALA A 115 -10.81 7.52 5.61
N ASP A 116 -10.61 8.10 4.42
CA ASP A 116 -11.41 7.79 3.24
C ASP A 116 -11.15 6.35 2.75
N ARG A 117 -9.88 5.94 2.70
CA ARG A 117 -9.46 4.56 2.40
C ARG A 117 -10.20 3.54 3.26
N ASP A 118 -10.16 3.74 4.58
CA ASP A 118 -10.72 2.82 5.58
C ASP A 118 -12.25 2.72 5.51
N HIS A 119 -12.90 3.67 4.85
CA HIS A 119 -14.35 3.73 4.72
C HIS A 119 -14.87 3.27 3.36
N TYR A 120 -14.24 3.68 2.25
CA TYR A 120 -14.79 3.50 0.89
C TYR A 120 -14.16 2.38 0.07
N VAL A 121 -12.88 2.08 0.29
CA VAL A 121 -12.14 1.18 -0.61
C VAL A 121 -12.35 -0.27 -0.19
N ALA A 122 -12.74 -1.12 -1.14
CA ALA A 122 -12.87 -2.57 -0.99
C ALA A 122 -12.84 -3.25 -2.38
N ASP A 123 -13.39 -4.45 -2.51
CA ASP A 123 -13.50 -5.13 -3.81
C ASP A 123 -14.54 -4.45 -4.72
N PRO A 124 -14.14 -3.88 -5.88
CA PRO A 124 -15.06 -3.22 -6.80
C PRO A 124 -16.05 -4.18 -7.50
N ASP A 125 -15.79 -5.48 -7.49
CA ASP A 125 -16.70 -6.48 -8.06
C ASP A 125 -17.82 -6.85 -7.05
N ALA A 126 -17.71 -6.41 -5.79
CA ALA A 126 -18.68 -6.67 -4.72
C ALA A 126 -19.35 -5.40 -4.17
N VAL A 127 -18.68 -4.25 -4.20
CA VAL A 127 -19.23 -2.96 -3.75
C VAL A 127 -18.85 -1.84 -4.72
N ASN A 128 -19.67 -0.79 -4.78
CA ASN A 128 -19.34 0.38 -5.58
C ASN A 128 -18.28 1.25 -4.86
N VAL A 129 -17.05 1.23 -5.36
CA VAL A 129 -15.95 2.08 -4.84
C VAL A 129 -15.92 3.39 -5.63
N PRO A 130 -16.13 4.56 -5.02
CA PRO A 130 -16.22 5.85 -5.72
C PRO A 130 -14.84 6.42 -6.08
N VAL A 131 -14.00 5.65 -6.79
CA VAL A 131 -12.59 6.01 -7.08
C VAL A 131 -12.47 7.35 -7.78
N ALA A 132 -13.28 7.60 -8.81
CA ALA A 132 -13.26 8.85 -9.57
C ALA A 132 -13.62 10.06 -8.70
N ASP A 133 -14.56 9.89 -7.77
CA ASP A 133 -14.97 10.96 -6.88
C ASP A 133 -13.94 11.22 -5.77
N LEU A 134 -13.32 10.16 -5.23
CA LEU A 134 -12.27 10.26 -4.21
C LEU A 134 -11.01 10.98 -4.71
N LEU A 135 -10.77 10.92 -6.03
CA LEU A 135 -9.65 11.58 -6.71
C LEU A 135 -10.08 12.83 -7.49
N ASN A 136 -11.34 13.27 -7.35
CA ASN A 136 -11.82 14.46 -8.04
C ASN A 136 -11.18 15.72 -7.44
N PRO A 137 -10.62 16.64 -8.26
CA PRO A 137 -9.98 17.86 -7.75
C PRO A 137 -10.85 18.70 -6.82
N ALA A 138 -12.16 18.80 -7.06
CA ALA A 138 -13.07 19.55 -6.19
C ALA A 138 -13.24 18.86 -4.83
N TYR A 139 -13.25 17.53 -4.80
CA TYR A 139 -13.29 16.77 -3.55
C TYR A 139 -11.97 16.86 -2.79
N ILE A 140 -10.82 16.71 -3.47
CA ILE A 140 -9.49 16.90 -2.89
C ILE A 140 -9.39 18.28 -2.23
N LYS A 141 -9.80 19.34 -2.94
CA LYS A 141 -9.82 20.70 -2.40
C LYS A 141 -10.70 20.80 -1.15
N ALA A 142 -11.91 20.25 -1.20
CA ALA A 142 -12.81 20.24 -0.03
C ALA A 142 -12.22 19.48 1.17
N ARG A 143 -11.43 18.42 0.94
CA ARG A 143 -10.73 17.68 2.00
C ARG A 143 -9.58 18.49 2.58
N ALA A 144 -8.75 19.11 1.76
CA ALA A 144 -7.66 19.98 2.19
C ALA A 144 -8.17 21.19 2.99
N GLU A 145 -9.29 21.79 2.56
CA GLU A 145 -9.90 22.98 3.19
C GLU A 145 -10.89 22.65 4.33
N SER A 146 -10.97 21.38 4.74
CA SER A 146 -11.94 20.93 5.76
C SER A 146 -11.72 21.51 7.16
N GLY A 147 -10.60 22.20 7.37
CA GLY A 147 -10.22 22.75 8.67
C GLY A 147 -9.72 21.69 9.66
N PHE A 148 -9.35 20.49 9.18
CA PHE A 148 -8.71 19.44 9.97
C PHE A 148 -7.34 19.88 10.51
N LYS A 149 -7.10 19.67 11.80
CA LYS A 149 -5.90 20.18 12.51
C LYS A 149 -5.12 19.07 13.20
N PRO A 150 -3.83 19.31 13.54
CA PRO A 150 -3.08 18.41 14.39
C PRO A 150 -3.83 18.09 15.69
N GLY A 151 -3.91 16.80 16.01
CA GLY A 151 -4.58 16.29 17.21
C GLY A 151 -6.06 15.89 17.00
N ASP A 152 -6.70 16.34 15.92
CA ASP A 152 -8.07 15.93 15.58
C ASP A 152 -8.15 14.44 15.25
N ALA A 153 -9.30 13.83 15.51
CA ALA A 153 -9.58 12.47 15.04
C ALA A 153 -10.02 12.53 13.57
N PRO A 154 -9.30 11.88 12.63
CA PRO A 154 -9.66 11.96 11.23
C PRO A 154 -10.92 11.13 10.94
N GLU A 155 -11.82 11.74 10.19
CA GLU A 155 -13.10 11.19 9.75
C GLU A 155 -13.14 11.10 8.22
N PRO A 156 -13.84 10.10 7.63
CA PRO A 156 -14.00 10.04 6.19
C PRO A 156 -14.81 11.25 5.71
N GLY A 157 -14.42 11.82 4.56
CA GLY A 157 -15.21 12.82 3.87
C GLY A 157 -16.41 12.20 3.17
N ASP A 158 -17.20 13.02 2.48
CA ASP A 158 -18.35 12.57 1.69
C ASP A 158 -18.26 13.09 0.25
N PRO A 159 -17.65 12.33 -0.68
CA PRO A 159 -17.53 12.77 -2.05
C PRO A 159 -18.87 12.92 -2.75
N GLY A 160 -19.88 12.13 -2.35
CA GLY A 160 -21.23 12.22 -2.89
C GLY A 160 -21.94 13.51 -2.50
N ALA A 161 -21.77 13.96 -1.24
CA ALA A 161 -22.29 15.24 -0.79
C ALA A 161 -21.60 16.41 -1.51
N VAL A 162 -20.27 16.37 -1.64
CA VAL A 162 -19.47 17.46 -2.23
C VAL A 162 -19.71 17.62 -3.73
N LEU A 163 -19.72 16.50 -4.48
CA LEU A 163 -19.73 16.55 -5.94
C LEU A 163 -21.13 16.45 -6.53
N HIS A 164 -22.02 15.72 -5.85
CA HIS A 164 -23.29 15.27 -6.44
C HIS A 164 -24.52 15.67 -5.62
N ASN A 165 -24.34 16.37 -4.49
CA ASN A 165 -25.39 16.67 -3.51
C ASN A 165 -26.19 15.41 -3.09
N LYS A 166 -25.51 14.25 -3.05
CA LYS A 166 -26.07 12.95 -2.69
C LYS A 166 -25.13 12.26 -1.70
N PRO A 167 -25.28 12.49 -0.39
CA PRO A 167 -24.41 11.92 0.63
C PRO A 167 -24.28 10.40 0.53
N ILE A 168 -23.05 9.91 0.63
CA ILE A 168 -22.74 8.46 0.61
C ILE A 168 -21.93 8.00 1.82
N ARG A 169 -21.48 8.91 2.70
CA ARG A 169 -20.69 8.57 3.89
C ARG A 169 -21.43 7.65 4.85
N ASP A 170 -22.76 7.68 4.85
CA ASP A 170 -23.54 6.84 5.76
C ASP A 170 -23.73 5.39 5.29
N GLN A 171 -23.15 5.00 4.15
CA GLN A 171 -23.34 3.66 3.57
C GLN A 171 -22.57 2.56 4.30
N TRP A 172 -21.42 2.87 4.90
CA TRP A 172 -20.49 1.87 5.42
C TRP A 172 -20.10 2.09 6.89
N GLY A 173 -19.81 1.01 7.60
CA GLY A 173 -19.03 1.03 8.83
C GLY A 173 -17.54 1.24 8.55
N ARG A 174 -16.79 1.75 9.54
CA ARG A 174 -15.33 1.93 9.43
C ARG A 174 -14.59 0.60 9.56
N ASP A 175 -13.62 0.35 8.68
CA ASP A 175 -12.72 -0.79 8.81
C ASP A 175 -11.77 -0.60 10.01
N THR A 176 -11.74 -1.58 10.91
CA THR A 176 -10.87 -1.63 12.10
C THR A 176 -9.72 -2.62 11.97
N ASN A 177 -9.56 -3.27 10.82
CA ASN A 177 -8.64 -4.38 10.68
C ASN A 177 -7.15 -3.97 10.76
N ALA A 178 -6.35 -4.91 11.28
CA ALA A 178 -4.91 -4.83 11.37
C ALA A 178 -4.29 -5.97 10.54
N ALA A 179 -3.83 -5.63 9.33
CA ALA A 179 -3.10 -6.54 8.44
C ALA A 179 -1.72 -6.89 9.03
N GLN A 180 -1.22 -8.07 8.70
CA GLN A 180 0.05 -8.60 9.19
C GLN A 180 1.18 -8.37 8.17
N PRO A 181 2.45 -8.25 8.60
CA PRO A 181 3.57 -8.07 7.69
C PRO A 181 4.14 -9.43 7.21
N GLY A 182 3.94 -9.74 5.92
CA GLY A 182 4.46 -10.95 5.25
C GLY A 182 4.63 -10.77 3.73
N THR A 183 4.88 -9.52 3.33
CA THR A 183 4.99 -9.06 1.95
C THR A 183 6.46 -8.91 1.54
N THR A 184 6.72 -8.98 0.23
CA THR A 184 7.97 -8.57 -0.43
C THR A 184 7.69 -7.64 -1.60
N HIS A 185 8.68 -6.83 -1.98
CA HIS A 185 8.58 -5.91 -3.11
C HIS A 185 9.86 -5.91 -3.96
N LEU A 186 9.70 -5.82 -5.27
CA LEU A 186 10.77 -5.71 -6.25
C LEU A 186 10.46 -4.60 -7.27
N SER A 187 11.49 -3.85 -7.64
CA SER A 187 11.44 -2.83 -8.69
C SER A 187 12.51 -3.14 -9.74
N PHE A 188 12.14 -3.08 -11.02
CA PHE A 188 13.03 -3.35 -12.15
C PHE A 188 12.85 -2.29 -13.24
N VAL A 189 13.95 -1.90 -13.87
CA VAL A 189 14.00 -1.14 -15.11
C VAL A 189 15.05 -1.82 -15.99
N ASP A 190 14.72 -2.11 -17.25
CA ASP A 190 15.66 -2.69 -18.21
C ASP A 190 16.20 -1.64 -19.20
N PHE A 191 17.10 -2.09 -20.07
CA PHE A 191 17.76 -1.22 -21.04
C PHE A 191 16.87 -0.72 -22.17
N ASP A 192 15.70 -1.30 -22.35
CA ASP A 192 14.72 -0.91 -23.38
C ASP A 192 13.65 0.02 -22.79
N GLY A 193 13.79 0.39 -21.51
CA GLY A 193 12.86 1.26 -20.79
C GLY A 193 11.64 0.52 -20.23
N ASN A 194 11.62 -0.81 -20.24
CA ASN A 194 10.55 -1.56 -19.57
C ASN A 194 10.70 -1.43 -18.06
N ALA A 195 9.60 -1.17 -17.37
CA ALA A 195 9.56 -1.00 -15.91
C ALA A 195 8.57 -1.97 -15.27
N VAL A 196 8.97 -2.57 -14.14
CA VAL A 196 8.13 -3.47 -13.35
C VAL A 196 8.20 -3.08 -11.88
N SER A 197 7.05 -2.76 -11.31
CA SER A 197 6.84 -2.65 -9.86
C SER A 197 6.02 -3.85 -9.40
N LEU A 198 6.60 -4.76 -8.63
CA LEU A 198 5.99 -6.02 -8.22
C LEU A 198 5.95 -6.14 -6.70
N THR A 199 4.74 -6.26 -6.15
CA THR A 199 4.52 -6.56 -4.73
C THR A 199 3.81 -7.90 -4.62
N ALA A 200 4.38 -8.81 -3.82
CA ALA A 200 3.84 -10.15 -3.60
C ALA A 200 3.76 -10.47 -2.11
N THR A 201 2.78 -11.26 -1.69
CA THR A 201 2.51 -11.49 -0.27
C THR A 201 1.87 -12.84 0.00
N VAL A 202 2.09 -13.36 1.22
CA VAL A 202 1.30 -14.44 1.82
C VAL A 202 0.45 -13.95 2.99
N GLU A 203 0.27 -12.63 3.09
CA GLU A 203 -0.30 -11.87 4.20
C GLU A 203 0.63 -11.78 5.41
N GLY A 204 0.51 -12.66 6.40
CA GLY A 204 1.43 -12.71 7.54
C GLY A 204 2.70 -13.49 7.23
N ALA A 205 3.74 -13.33 8.06
CA ALA A 205 4.91 -14.19 7.98
C ALA A 205 4.50 -15.68 8.08
N PHE A 206 4.94 -16.50 7.12
CA PHE A 206 4.51 -17.90 6.95
C PHE A 206 2.99 -18.10 6.71
N GLY A 207 2.27 -17.06 6.34
CA GLY A 207 0.87 -17.15 5.94
C GLY A 207 -0.02 -17.82 6.99
N SER A 208 -0.72 -18.87 6.56
CA SER A 208 -1.56 -19.71 7.42
C SER A 208 -0.79 -20.80 8.19
N SER A 209 0.54 -20.86 8.02
CA SER A 209 1.42 -21.95 8.51
C SER A 209 1.09 -23.33 7.94
N ARG A 210 0.19 -23.44 6.95
CA ARG A 210 -0.11 -24.67 6.22
C ARG A 210 0.85 -24.81 5.06
N TRP A 211 1.47 -25.98 4.93
CA TRP A 211 2.46 -26.27 3.89
C TRP A 211 1.98 -27.39 2.97
N THR A 212 2.39 -27.31 1.71
CA THR A 212 2.19 -28.36 0.72
C THR A 212 3.18 -28.18 -0.42
N ASN A 213 3.64 -29.27 -1.03
CA ASN A 213 4.48 -29.21 -2.24
C ASN A 213 5.71 -28.27 -2.08
N GLY A 214 6.29 -28.21 -0.87
CA GLY A 214 7.42 -27.32 -0.55
C GLY A 214 7.11 -25.82 -0.43
N PHE A 215 5.86 -25.37 -0.47
CA PHE A 215 5.48 -23.97 -0.27
C PHE A 215 4.42 -23.79 0.81
N VAL A 216 4.30 -22.56 1.31
CA VAL A 216 3.34 -22.17 2.35
C VAL A 216 2.07 -21.57 1.73
N LEU A 217 0.93 -21.79 2.37
CA LEU A 217 -0.36 -21.20 1.98
C LEU A 217 -0.58 -19.88 2.72
N ASN A 218 -1.03 -18.85 2.00
CA ASN A 218 -1.32 -17.54 2.57
C ASN A 218 -2.46 -17.57 3.60
N ASN A 219 -2.57 -16.50 4.39
CA ASN A 219 -3.74 -16.21 5.22
C ASN A 219 -4.49 -14.94 4.77
N GLN A 220 -4.46 -14.58 3.48
CA GLN A 220 -4.95 -13.28 2.97
C GLN A 220 -6.39 -12.94 3.34
N LEU A 221 -7.25 -13.93 3.56
CA LEU A 221 -8.63 -13.68 4.00
C LEU A 221 -8.69 -13.03 5.40
N THR A 222 -7.58 -12.91 6.14
CA THR A 222 -7.49 -12.10 7.35
C THR A 222 -7.62 -10.60 7.11
N ASP A 223 -7.38 -10.13 5.88
CA ASP A 223 -7.54 -8.71 5.51
C ASP A 223 -9.00 -8.24 5.48
N PHE A 224 -9.97 -9.15 5.46
CA PHE A 224 -11.37 -8.78 5.64
C PHE A 224 -11.66 -8.28 7.05
N THR A 225 -12.49 -7.24 7.15
CA THR A 225 -12.97 -6.71 8.43
C THR A 225 -13.91 -7.70 9.11
N ARG A 226 -13.67 -7.95 10.40
CA ARG A 226 -14.58 -8.69 11.29
C ARG A 226 -14.86 -7.82 12.51
N PRO A 227 -16.14 -7.57 12.87
CA PRO A 227 -17.38 -8.13 12.32
C PRO A 227 -17.80 -7.54 10.96
N ALA A 228 -18.69 -8.26 10.24
CA ALA A 228 -19.22 -7.82 8.94
C ALA A 228 -20.18 -6.60 9.04
N MET A 229 -20.74 -6.39 10.24
CA MET A 229 -21.60 -5.25 10.58
C MET A 229 -20.97 -4.47 11.73
N LEU A 230 -20.91 -3.15 11.62
CA LEU A 230 -20.45 -2.25 12.68
C LEU A 230 -21.49 -1.15 12.87
N ASN A 231 -21.96 -0.95 14.11
CA ASN A 231 -23.00 0.04 14.45
C ASN A 231 -24.25 -0.05 13.54
N GLY A 232 -24.69 -1.27 13.22
CA GLY A 232 -25.86 -1.51 12.38
C GLY A 232 -25.65 -1.33 10.87
N LYS A 233 -24.43 -1.02 10.42
CA LYS A 233 -24.09 -0.84 8.99
C LYS A 233 -23.15 -1.94 8.49
N PRO A 234 -23.27 -2.38 7.22
CA PRO A 234 -22.29 -3.27 6.63
C PRO A 234 -20.93 -2.59 6.53
N VAL A 235 -19.84 -3.35 6.60
CA VAL A 235 -18.50 -2.85 6.29
C VAL A 235 -18.15 -3.18 4.84
N ALA A 236 -17.67 -2.19 4.08
CA ALA A 236 -17.34 -2.37 2.66
C ALA A 236 -16.37 -3.54 2.42
N ASN A 237 -15.42 -3.75 3.34
CA ASN A 237 -14.43 -4.83 3.32
C ASN A 237 -14.81 -6.05 4.20
N ALA A 238 -16.11 -6.29 4.45
CA ALA A 238 -16.56 -7.53 5.10
C ALA A 238 -16.35 -8.77 4.19
N PRO A 239 -16.16 -9.98 4.76
CA PRO A 239 -16.04 -11.22 3.98
C PRO A 239 -17.27 -11.48 3.10
N GLY A 240 -17.05 -12.07 1.92
CA GLY A 240 -18.12 -12.50 1.02
C GLY A 240 -17.62 -13.53 -0.01
N PRO A 241 -18.51 -14.36 -0.59
CA PRO A 241 -18.15 -15.36 -1.59
C PRO A 241 -17.63 -14.70 -2.87
N GLY A 242 -16.52 -15.22 -3.42
CA GLY A 242 -15.88 -14.67 -4.62
C GLY A 242 -15.24 -13.27 -4.44
N LYS A 243 -15.40 -12.66 -3.27
CA LYS A 243 -14.85 -11.35 -2.95
C LYS A 243 -13.38 -11.46 -2.58
N ARG A 244 -12.59 -10.48 -3.00
CA ARG A 244 -11.18 -10.32 -2.63
C ARG A 244 -11.09 -9.38 -1.42
N PRO A 245 -10.28 -9.71 -0.41
CA PRO A 245 -10.04 -8.81 0.70
C PRO A 245 -9.25 -7.58 0.23
N ARG A 246 -9.51 -6.43 0.86
CA ARG A 246 -8.80 -5.19 0.54
C ARG A 246 -7.34 -5.28 0.94
N SER A 247 -6.45 -5.22 -0.06
CA SER A 247 -5.01 -5.15 0.18
C SER A 247 -4.52 -3.71 0.39
N SER A 248 -3.34 -3.58 0.98
CA SER A 248 -2.59 -2.33 1.10
C SER A 248 -1.40 -2.24 0.15
N MET A 249 -1.17 -3.26 -0.68
CA MET A 249 -0.03 -3.31 -1.59
C MET A 249 -0.07 -2.15 -2.60
N SER A 250 1.02 -1.39 -2.67
CA SER A 250 1.14 -0.21 -3.52
C SER A 250 2.31 -0.28 -4.51
N PRO A 251 2.36 -1.28 -5.42
CA PRO A 251 3.33 -1.22 -6.51
C PRO A 251 3.04 0.02 -7.36
N THR A 252 4.03 0.87 -7.56
CA THR A 252 3.87 2.22 -8.11
C THR A 252 4.90 2.50 -9.19
N ILE A 253 4.42 3.12 -10.26
CA ILE A 253 5.25 3.70 -11.33
C ILE A 253 4.85 5.17 -11.46
N VAL A 254 5.84 6.05 -11.51
CA VAL A 254 5.67 7.49 -11.75
C VAL A 254 6.18 7.79 -13.15
N LEU A 255 5.38 8.53 -13.91
CA LEU A 255 5.74 9.04 -15.22
C LEU A 255 6.00 10.54 -15.13
N ASP A 256 6.95 11.04 -15.91
CA ASP A 256 7.16 12.48 -16.07
C ASP A 256 6.14 13.12 -17.03
N LYS A 257 6.32 14.41 -17.31
CA LYS A 257 5.45 15.16 -18.24
C LYS A 257 5.50 14.68 -19.69
N ALA A 258 6.59 14.02 -20.11
CA ALA A 258 6.72 13.44 -21.44
C ALA A 258 6.05 12.06 -21.52
N GLY A 259 5.75 11.46 -20.36
CA GLY A 259 5.18 10.12 -20.25
C GLY A 259 6.24 9.04 -20.07
N ASP A 260 7.50 9.43 -19.87
CA ASP A 260 8.62 8.51 -19.65
C ASP A 260 8.66 8.06 -18.19
N VAL A 261 9.20 6.86 -17.93
CA VAL A 261 9.32 6.32 -16.57
C VAL A 261 10.31 7.16 -15.77
N PHE A 262 9.80 7.81 -14.73
CA PHE A 262 10.61 8.62 -13.81
C PHE A 262 10.98 7.84 -12.55
N MET A 263 10.06 7.05 -11.99
CA MET A 263 10.31 6.31 -10.74
C MET A 263 9.52 5.01 -10.71
N VAL A 264 10.15 3.95 -10.21
CA VAL A 264 9.52 2.65 -9.94
C VAL A 264 9.73 2.38 -8.46
N THR A 265 8.66 2.15 -7.70
CA THR A 265 8.76 1.99 -6.24
C THR A 265 7.65 1.10 -5.69
N GLY A 266 7.86 0.62 -4.47
CA GLY A 266 6.84 -0.02 -3.65
C GLY A 266 7.45 -0.54 -2.35
N SER A 267 6.62 -1.13 -1.50
CA SER A 267 7.07 -1.64 -0.20
C SER A 267 6.21 -2.80 0.29
N PRO A 268 6.78 -3.74 1.08
CA PRO A 268 6.04 -4.52 2.04
C PRO A 268 5.72 -3.73 3.32
N GLY A 269 4.81 -4.24 4.17
CA GLY A 269 4.50 -3.59 5.45
C GLY A 269 3.03 -3.59 5.88
N GLY A 270 2.21 -4.53 5.39
CA GLY A 270 0.78 -4.59 5.74
C GLY A 270 0.07 -3.26 5.47
N ASN A 271 -0.70 -2.78 6.44
CA ASN A 271 -1.44 -1.51 6.32
C ASN A 271 -0.57 -0.25 6.26
N SER A 272 0.71 -0.35 6.63
CA SER A 272 1.64 0.78 6.59
C SER A 272 2.21 1.06 5.19
N ILE A 273 2.03 0.14 4.22
CA ILE A 273 2.57 0.27 2.85
C ILE A 273 2.19 1.61 2.20
N VAL A 274 0.93 2.03 2.33
CA VAL A 274 0.44 3.30 1.76
C VAL A 274 1.23 4.49 2.33
N GLY A 275 1.46 4.53 3.64
CA GLY A 275 2.26 5.57 4.29
C GLY A 275 3.72 5.55 3.85
N TYR A 276 4.35 4.36 3.78
CA TYR A 276 5.74 4.21 3.36
C TYR A 276 5.97 4.69 1.92
N VAL A 277 5.09 4.27 0.99
CA VAL A 277 5.21 4.63 -0.43
C VAL A 277 4.85 6.10 -0.64
N SER A 278 3.84 6.64 0.06
CA SER A 278 3.54 8.08 -0.03
C SER A 278 4.72 8.92 0.49
N LYS A 279 5.37 8.49 1.58
CA LYS A 279 6.59 9.14 2.09
C LYS A 279 7.70 9.16 1.05
N THR A 280 7.96 8.04 0.36
CA THR A 280 9.01 8.02 -0.67
C THR A 280 8.65 8.84 -1.90
N LEU A 281 7.38 8.88 -2.29
CA LEU A 281 6.91 9.75 -3.37
C LEU A 281 7.14 11.22 -3.02
N VAL A 282 6.70 11.69 -1.85
CA VAL A 282 6.96 13.08 -1.41
C VAL A 282 8.46 13.36 -1.31
N ALA A 283 9.23 12.46 -0.70
CA ALA A 283 10.67 12.67 -0.53
C ALA A 283 11.43 12.83 -1.86
N VAL A 284 11.07 12.05 -2.88
CA VAL A 284 11.73 12.12 -4.20
C VAL A 284 11.18 13.26 -5.06
N LEU A 285 9.85 13.39 -5.13
CA LEU A 285 9.17 14.29 -6.07
C LEU A 285 9.13 15.74 -5.58
N ASP A 286 9.07 15.97 -4.26
CA ASP A 286 8.97 17.31 -3.67
C ASP A 286 10.26 17.70 -2.92
N TRP A 287 10.77 16.83 -2.05
CA TRP A 287 11.97 17.15 -1.24
C TRP A 287 13.30 16.90 -1.96
N GLY A 288 13.26 16.48 -3.23
CA GLY A 288 14.43 16.30 -4.09
C GLY A 288 15.43 15.23 -3.63
N LYS A 289 15.01 14.27 -2.79
CA LYS A 289 15.90 13.22 -2.29
C LYS A 289 16.29 12.23 -3.40
N THR A 290 17.49 11.70 -3.30
CA THR A 290 17.94 10.55 -4.10
C THR A 290 17.15 9.29 -3.72
N ALA A 291 17.21 8.26 -4.57
CA ALA A 291 16.56 6.97 -4.30
C ALA A 291 16.95 6.40 -2.92
N GLN A 292 18.24 6.39 -2.58
CA GLN A 292 18.73 5.83 -1.31
C GLN A 292 18.39 6.70 -0.10
N GLU A 293 18.43 8.02 -0.22
CA GLU A 293 18.02 8.92 0.87
C GLU A 293 16.53 8.71 1.19
N ALA A 294 15.67 8.64 0.18
CA ALA A 294 14.23 8.45 0.36
C ALA A 294 13.88 7.11 1.04
N SER A 295 14.54 6.00 0.68
CA SER A 295 14.35 4.72 1.39
C SER A 295 14.85 4.76 2.84
N SER A 296 15.93 5.52 3.09
CA SER A 296 16.57 5.58 4.40
C SER A 296 15.87 6.51 5.39
N LEU A 297 15.06 7.47 4.93
CA LEU A 297 14.28 8.35 5.80
C LEU A 297 13.42 7.55 6.80
N PRO A 298 13.20 8.06 8.04
CA PRO A 298 12.33 7.42 9.01
C PRO A 298 10.94 7.16 8.42
N ASN A 299 10.30 6.07 8.82
CA ASN A 299 8.92 5.85 8.44
C ASN A 299 7.96 6.61 9.35
N ILE A 300 6.93 7.20 8.73
CA ILE A 300 5.80 7.83 9.42
C ILE A 300 4.50 7.22 8.90
N VAL A 301 3.67 6.71 9.81
CA VAL A 301 2.37 6.14 9.50
C VAL A 301 1.30 6.88 10.29
N ALA A 302 0.57 7.76 9.61
CA ALA A 302 -0.49 8.56 10.21
C ALA A 302 -1.88 7.98 9.88
N ARG A 303 -2.14 6.75 10.33
CA ARG A 303 -3.43 6.07 10.16
C ARG A 303 -4.29 6.29 11.40
N GLY A 304 -5.29 7.15 11.29
CA GLY A 304 -6.13 7.52 12.44
C GLY A 304 -5.53 8.67 13.24
N GLN A 305 -5.93 8.81 14.51
CA GLN A 305 -5.54 9.96 15.32
C GLN A 305 -4.07 9.92 15.78
N THR A 306 -3.53 8.72 16.00
CA THR A 306 -2.13 8.54 16.43
C THR A 306 -1.21 8.52 15.21
N VAL A 307 -0.12 9.27 15.29
CA VAL A 307 0.93 9.33 14.28
C VAL A 307 2.10 8.48 14.76
N ARG A 308 2.33 7.34 14.11
CA ARG A 308 3.49 6.48 14.43
C ARG A 308 4.71 7.03 13.72
N VAL A 309 5.75 7.35 14.49
CA VAL A 309 7.03 7.84 13.98
C VAL A 309 8.11 6.86 14.38
N GLU A 310 8.80 6.31 13.39
CA GLU A 310 9.94 5.45 13.63
C GLU A 310 11.10 6.27 14.20
N THR A 311 11.60 5.87 15.37
CA THR A 311 12.73 6.53 16.04
C THR A 311 13.91 5.61 16.30
N SER A 312 13.74 4.32 16.02
CA SER A 312 14.79 3.31 16.02
C SER A 312 14.37 2.10 15.17
N ASP A 313 15.37 1.34 14.72
CA ASP A 313 15.19 0.08 14.05
C ASP A 313 16.15 -0.96 14.64
N SER A 314 15.76 -2.24 14.65
CA SER A 314 16.58 -3.30 15.24
C SER A 314 17.84 -3.61 14.43
N THR A 315 17.86 -3.28 13.14
CA THR A 315 19.00 -3.48 12.24
C THR A 315 19.80 -2.20 12.04
N ALA A 316 19.13 -1.05 11.83
CA ALA A 316 19.79 0.22 11.57
C ALA A 316 20.13 1.04 12.84
N GLY A 317 19.59 0.68 14.00
CA GLY A 317 19.83 1.34 15.28
C GLY A 317 18.96 2.59 15.51
N PRO A 318 19.38 3.50 16.42
CA PRO A 318 18.65 4.75 16.68
C PRO A 318 18.53 5.62 15.42
N ASN A 319 17.39 6.31 15.27
CA ASN A 319 17.14 7.21 14.15
C ASN A 319 16.98 8.67 14.64
N PRO A 320 18.03 9.50 14.59
CA PRO A 320 17.99 10.89 15.05
C PRO A 320 17.00 11.77 14.25
N ILE A 321 16.87 11.54 12.95
CA ILE A 321 15.89 12.25 12.11
C ILE A 321 14.47 11.91 12.59
N GLY A 322 14.21 10.64 12.88
CA GLY A 322 12.94 10.18 13.44
C GLY A 322 12.63 10.83 14.78
N LYS A 323 13.63 10.96 15.67
CA LYS A 323 13.48 11.69 16.94
C LYS A 323 13.17 13.18 16.73
N ALA A 324 13.83 13.83 15.78
CA ALA A 324 13.55 15.22 15.43
C ALA A 324 12.11 15.37 14.91
N TRP A 325 11.68 14.51 13.97
CA TRP A 325 10.31 14.49 13.45
C TRP A 325 9.26 14.25 14.53
N SER A 326 9.53 13.32 15.46
CA SER A 326 8.68 13.07 16.63
C SER A 326 8.50 14.33 17.48
N ALA A 327 9.60 15.02 17.79
CA ALA A 327 9.58 16.26 18.56
C ALA A 327 8.83 17.40 17.84
N THR A 328 9.11 17.62 16.54
CA THR A 328 8.43 18.61 15.71
C THR A 328 6.93 18.36 15.68
N LEU A 329 6.49 17.14 15.34
CA LEU A 329 5.08 16.80 15.25
C LEU A 329 4.38 16.90 16.61
N GLY A 330 5.04 16.50 17.69
CA GLY A 330 4.52 16.68 19.05
C GLY A 330 4.34 18.16 19.40
N GLY A 331 5.31 19.02 19.06
CA GLY A 331 5.23 20.47 19.26
C GLY A 331 4.12 21.13 18.45
N LEU A 332 3.78 20.58 17.28
CA LEU A 332 2.67 21.01 16.45
C LEU A 332 1.28 20.51 16.92
N GLY A 333 1.23 19.66 17.95
CA GLY A 333 -0.01 19.17 18.56
C GLY A 333 -0.50 17.80 18.09
N PHE A 334 0.30 17.06 17.29
CA PHE A 334 -0.05 15.69 16.91
C PHE A 334 0.09 14.73 18.09
N LYS A 335 -0.78 13.70 18.12
CA LYS A 335 -0.63 12.56 19.03
C LYS A 335 0.43 11.61 18.48
N VAL A 336 1.70 11.89 18.76
CA VAL A 336 2.82 11.10 18.28
C VAL A 336 3.02 9.86 19.15
N GLN A 337 3.22 8.72 18.49
CA GLN A 337 3.72 7.49 19.10
C GLN A 337 5.07 7.16 18.48
N GLU A 338 6.12 7.22 19.29
CA GLU A 338 7.43 6.72 18.88
C GLU A 338 7.38 5.19 18.82
N VAL A 339 7.86 4.64 17.71
CA VAL A 339 7.91 3.19 17.49
C VAL A 339 9.31 2.75 17.09
N SER A 340 9.59 1.48 17.36
CA SER A 340 10.71 0.76 16.78
C SER A 340 10.20 -0.22 15.73
N GLY A 341 10.93 -0.37 14.62
CA GLY A 341 10.64 -1.43 13.65
C GLY A 341 9.37 -1.22 12.83
N GLU A 342 9.17 -0.01 12.28
CA GLU A 342 8.38 0.15 11.04
C GLU A 342 9.17 -0.49 9.88
N VAL A 343 9.32 -1.82 9.92
CA VAL A 343 10.20 -2.58 9.03
C VAL A 343 9.55 -2.70 7.64
N SER A 344 9.62 -1.61 6.89
CA SER A 344 9.38 -1.57 5.46
C SER A 344 10.42 -2.39 4.71
N GLY A 345 10.29 -2.44 3.39
CA GLY A 345 11.26 -3.03 2.46
C GLY A 345 11.19 -2.27 1.16
N LEU A 346 11.25 -0.94 1.26
CA LEU A 346 11.22 -0.03 0.12
C LEU A 346 12.33 -0.40 -0.86
N ASN A 347 11.95 -0.69 -2.09
CA ASN A 347 12.87 -0.71 -3.22
C ASN A 347 12.37 0.31 -4.22
N LEU A 348 13.29 1.14 -4.72
CA LEU A 348 12.98 2.15 -5.70
C LEU A 348 14.12 2.36 -6.70
N ILE A 349 13.71 2.64 -7.94
CA ILE A 349 14.59 3.07 -9.02
C ILE A 349 14.08 4.45 -9.46
N VAL A 350 14.95 5.45 -9.51
CA VAL A 350 14.63 6.81 -9.95
C VAL A 350 15.48 7.14 -11.17
N ALA A 351 14.83 7.51 -12.27
CA ALA A 351 15.49 7.99 -13.47
C ALA A 351 15.90 9.46 -13.28
N ARG A 352 17.18 9.74 -13.46
CA ARG A 352 17.77 11.08 -13.54
C ARG A 352 18.35 11.27 -14.95
N GLN A 353 18.73 12.51 -15.29
CA GLN A 353 19.09 12.90 -16.66
C GLN A 353 20.08 11.94 -17.35
N ASP A 354 21.06 11.41 -16.63
CA ASP A 354 22.15 10.58 -17.18
C ASP A 354 22.33 9.23 -16.47
N LYS A 355 21.45 8.87 -15.53
CA LYS A 355 21.61 7.66 -14.71
C LYS A 355 20.31 7.16 -14.10
N LEU A 356 20.31 5.89 -13.70
CA LEU A 356 19.30 5.31 -12.81
C LEU A 356 19.85 5.25 -11.38
N GLU A 357 19.16 5.85 -10.44
CA GLU A 357 19.48 5.77 -9.01
C GLU A 357 18.70 4.60 -8.40
N GLY A 358 19.41 3.64 -7.81
CA GLY A 358 18.81 2.57 -7.04
C GLY A 358 18.81 2.89 -5.54
N GLY A 359 17.70 2.62 -4.86
CA GLY A 359 17.59 2.72 -3.41
C GLY A 359 16.99 1.45 -2.83
N ALA A 360 17.61 0.95 -1.76
CA ALA A 360 17.08 -0.16 -0.97
C ALA A 360 16.90 0.27 0.49
N ASP A 361 15.89 -0.29 1.14
CA ASP A 361 15.59 -0.01 2.54
C ASP A 361 16.65 -0.58 3.48
N PRO A 362 17.31 0.24 4.32
CA PRO A 362 18.34 -0.25 5.23
C PRO A 362 17.78 -1.14 6.35
N ARG A 363 16.46 -1.22 6.52
CA ARG A 363 15.79 -2.03 7.57
C ARG A 363 15.71 -3.52 7.21
N ARG A 364 16.10 -3.88 5.98
CA ARG A 364 16.10 -5.26 5.48
C ARG A 364 17.37 -5.52 4.68
N GLU A 365 17.63 -6.79 4.38
CA GLU A 365 18.76 -7.25 3.55
C GLU A 365 18.61 -6.91 2.04
N GLY A 366 17.70 -6.01 1.68
CA GLY A 366 17.46 -5.62 0.29
C GLY A 366 18.68 -4.92 -0.32
N VAL A 367 18.86 -5.05 -1.63
CA VAL A 367 19.96 -4.42 -2.37
C VAL A 367 19.45 -3.79 -3.67
N ALA A 368 20.08 -2.69 -4.06
CA ALA A 368 19.95 -2.13 -5.40
C ALA A 368 21.20 -2.52 -6.20
N ILE A 369 21.00 -3.11 -7.38
CA ILE A 369 22.08 -3.61 -8.23
C ILE A 369 21.94 -2.97 -9.61
N GLU A 370 22.99 -2.29 -10.04
CA GLU A 370 23.13 -1.80 -11.41
C GLU A 370 23.72 -2.90 -12.30
N ILE A 371 23.19 -3.04 -13.51
CA ILE A 371 23.75 -3.93 -14.54
C ILE A 371 24.20 -3.04 -15.69
N THR A 372 25.50 -3.04 -15.97
CA THR A 372 26.10 -2.34 -17.11
C THR A 372 26.15 -3.28 -18.33
N ARG A 373 25.92 -2.74 -19.53
CA ARG A 373 25.98 -3.50 -20.80
C ARG A 373 27.40 -3.92 -21.17
#